data_AF-A0A9R0D3V2-F1
#
_entry.id   AF-A0A9R0D3V2-F1
#
_cell.length_a   1.000
_cell.length_b   1.000
_cell.length_c   1.000
_cell.angle_alpha   90.00
_cell.angle_beta   90.00
_cell.angle_gamma   90.00
#
_symmetry.space_group_name_H-M   'P 1'
#
loop_
_entity.id
_entity.type
_entity.pdbx_description
1 polymer ?
#
loop_
_entity_poly.entity_id
_entity_poly.type
_entity_poly.pdbx_seq_one_letter_code
_entity_poly.pdbx_strand_id
1 'polypeptide(L)'
;MARKVTYTTVAIVLLMQMFYFCECYLRQGDEGVCELRVTANDFRSRPSRYSGIVERDETGTNYYILVCCNKYEYDTESGRCIPTCDPPCINGTCIGGNTCVCEAPLTLIDGSCVAPTCTNCEHGDCTAPDVCVCHPGYIRSEGTCKKFCDKPCISGQCVGSNVCKCHGSFMLDPNDSFKCIPCDDNHELKCIVTCRHGYCLPPTDCTCVPRKKSSIFKINF
;
A
#
# COMPACT_ATOMS: atom_id res chain seq x y z
N MET A 1 60.40 14.08 15.40
CA MET A 1 59.35 13.05 15.61
C MET A 1 58.10 13.46 14.83
N ALA A 2 57.96 13.01 13.58
CA ALA A 2 56.74 13.27 12.78
C ALA A 2 56.76 12.37 11.54
N ARG A 3 56.63 11.06 11.73
CA ARG A 3 56.48 10.09 10.63
C ARG A 3 55.58 8.97 11.14
N LYS A 4 54.50 8.66 10.41
CA LYS A 4 53.76 7.37 10.30
C LYS A 4 52.22 7.37 10.45
N VAL A 5 51.51 8.49 10.57
CA VAL A 5 50.04 8.44 10.85
C VAL A 5 49.11 8.77 9.67
N THR A 6 49.62 9.06 8.47
CA THR A 6 48.75 9.47 7.34
C THR A 6 48.56 8.43 6.23
N TYR A 7 49.45 7.44 6.10
CA TYR A 7 49.33 6.42 5.03
C TYR A 7 48.48 5.20 5.42
N THR A 8 48.48 4.82 6.70
CA THR A 8 47.72 3.66 7.19
C THR A 8 46.21 3.93 7.20
N THR A 9 45.78 5.13 7.57
CA THR A 9 44.35 5.48 7.61
C THR A 9 43.74 5.63 6.22
N VAL A 10 44.46 6.23 5.26
CA VAL A 10 44.01 6.33 3.86
C VAL A 10 43.98 4.95 3.18
N ALA A 11 44.98 4.09 3.46
CA ALA A 11 44.97 2.70 2.97
C ALA A 11 43.84 1.87 3.57
N ILE A 12 43.49 2.07 4.85
CA ILE A 12 42.36 1.39 5.50
C ILE A 12 41.03 1.89 4.93
N VAL A 13 40.86 3.19 4.68
CA VAL A 13 39.63 3.72 4.06
C VAL A 13 39.48 3.25 2.61
N LEU A 14 40.57 3.19 1.83
CA LEU A 14 40.55 2.62 0.48
C LEU A 14 40.31 1.10 0.49
N LEU A 15 40.89 0.34 1.43
CA LEU A 15 40.62 -1.09 1.58
C LEU A 15 39.16 -1.33 2.02
N MET A 16 38.61 -0.52 2.93
CA MET A 16 37.21 -0.58 3.34
C MET A 16 36.24 -0.17 2.22
N GLN A 17 36.67 0.71 1.30
CA GLN A 17 35.93 1.00 0.07
C GLN A 17 36.05 -0.11 -0.99
N MET A 18 37.14 -0.90 -0.99
CA MET A 18 37.30 -2.08 -1.83
C MET A 18 36.43 -3.27 -1.38
N PHE A 19 36.05 -3.35 -0.10
CA PHE A 19 35.07 -4.31 0.42
C PHE A 19 33.61 -3.87 0.20
N TYR A 20 33.39 -2.62 -0.21
CA TYR A 20 32.07 -2.10 -0.60
C TYR A 20 31.77 -2.29 -2.10
N PHE A 21 32.68 -2.89 -2.86
CA PHE A 21 32.37 -3.34 -4.22
C PHE A 21 31.55 -4.62 -4.13
N CYS A 22 30.36 -4.54 -4.71
CA CYS A 22 29.33 -5.57 -4.69
C CYS A 22 29.88 -7.00 -4.78
N GLU A 23 29.70 -7.77 -3.70
CA GLU A 23 29.73 -9.22 -3.78
C GLU A 23 28.41 -9.72 -4.38
N CYS A 24 28.17 -9.34 -5.63
CA CYS A 24 27.05 -9.78 -6.47
C CYS A 24 27.29 -11.22 -7.00
N TYR A 25 27.87 -12.10 -6.20
CA TYR A 25 28.21 -13.47 -6.59
C TYR A 25 27.34 -14.46 -5.81
N LEU A 26 26.74 -15.43 -6.51
CA LEU A 26 26.01 -16.54 -5.91
C LEU A 26 26.91 -17.29 -4.94
N ARG A 27 26.38 -17.63 -3.77
CA ARG A 27 27.06 -18.44 -2.74
C ARG A 27 26.33 -19.75 -2.53
N GLN A 28 27.08 -20.75 -2.06
CA GLN A 28 26.51 -22.04 -1.71
C GLN A 28 25.56 -21.88 -0.51
N GLY A 29 24.33 -22.36 -0.67
CA GLY A 29 23.27 -22.24 0.34
C GLY A 29 22.34 -21.04 0.17
N ASP A 30 22.60 -20.15 -0.80
CA ASP A 30 21.65 -19.10 -1.16
C ASP A 30 20.38 -19.69 -1.77
N GLU A 31 19.25 -19.00 -1.59
CA GLU A 31 17.98 -19.42 -2.16
C GLU A 31 18.06 -19.53 -3.69
N GLY A 32 17.56 -20.66 -4.22
CA GLY A 32 17.57 -20.90 -5.66
C GLY A 32 18.94 -21.20 -6.26
N VAL A 33 19.98 -21.41 -5.44
CA VAL A 33 21.33 -21.77 -5.90
C VAL A 33 21.59 -23.26 -5.75
N CYS A 34 22.02 -23.89 -6.84
CA CYS A 34 22.32 -25.31 -6.96
C CYS A 34 23.80 -25.50 -7.33
N GLU A 35 24.40 -26.56 -6.81
CA GLU A 35 25.73 -26.99 -7.21
C GLU A 35 25.63 -27.98 -8.39
N LEU A 36 26.42 -27.73 -9.45
CA LEU A 36 26.48 -28.59 -10.62
C LEU A 36 27.91 -29.09 -10.85
N ARG A 37 28.05 -30.40 -11.07
CA ARG A 37 29.30 -31.04 -11.47
C ARG A 37 29.45 -31.01 -12.99
N VAL A 38 30.52 -30.40 -13.50
CA VAL A 38 30.81 -30.25 -14.94
C VAL A 38 32.23 -30.67 -15.29
N THR A 39 32.45 -31.06 -16.55
CA THR A 39 33.79 -31.43 -17.06
C THR A 39 34.62 -30.20 -17.42
N ALA A 40 35.95 -30.36 -17.52
CA ALA A 40 36.87 -29.29 -17.95
C ALA A 40 36.55 -28.70 -19.35
N ASN A 41 35.94 -29.49 -20.23
CA ASN A 41 35.55 -29.06 -21.58
C ASN A 41 34.25 -28.26 -21.56
N ASP A 42 33.26 -28.69 -20.78
CA ASP A 42 31.98 -27.98 -20.62
C ASP A 42 32.11 -26.65 -19.86
N PHE A 43 33.15 -26.52 -19.04
CA PHE A 43 33.46 -25.28 -18.35
C PHE A 43 33.86 -24.16 -19.33
N ARG A 44 34.58 -24.47 -20.42
CA ARG A 44 35.09 -23.47 -21.38
C ARG A 44 34.04 -22.96 -22.37
N SER A 45 32.93 -23.67 -22.54
CA SER A 45 31.91 -23.38 -23.54
C SER A 45 30.71 -22.58 -23.00
N ARG A 46 30.68 -22.27 -21.69
CA ARG A 46 29.49 -21.73 -21.02
C ARG A 46 29.56 -20.22 -20.75
N PRO A 47 28.41 -19.50 -20.83
CA PRO A 47 28.34 -18.04 -20.75
C PRO A 47 28.49 -17.49 -19.32
N SER A 48 28.78 -16.18 -19.22
CA SER A 48 29.07 -15.35 -18.04
C SER A 48 27.99 -15.25 -16.94
N ARG A 49 26.99 -16.15 -16.93
CA ARG A 49 25.86 -16.18 -15.98
C ARG A 49 26.11 -17.07 -14.75
N TYR A 50 27.34 -17.55 -14.57
CA TYR A 50 27.72 -18.43 -13.46
C TYR A 50 28.64 -17.69 -12.50
N SER A 51 28.34 -17.80 -11.22
CA SER A 51 29.15 -17.25 -10.15
C SER A 51 30.09 -18.33 -9.62
N GLY A 52 31.37 -18.20 -9.96
CA GLY A 52 32.47 -18.86 -9.26
C GLY A 52 32.64 -20.38 -9.48
N ILE A 53 33.90 -20.81 -9.43
CA ILE A 53 34.29 -22.23 -9.26
C ILE A 53 34.32 -22.48 -7.75
N VAL A 54 33.61 -23.51 -7.28
CA VAL A 54 33.58 -23.86 -5.85
C VAL A 54 34.78 -24.72 -5.49
N GLU A 55 35.13 -25.74 -6.29
CA GLU A 55 36.33 -26.58 -6.07
C GLU A 55 36.56 -27.55 -7.23
N ARG A 56 37.76 -28.16 -7.26
CA ARG A 56 38.11 -29.25 -8.21
C ARG A 56 37.83 -30.60 -7.54
N ASP A 57 37.26 -31.55 -8.26
CA ASP A 57 37.07 -32.90 -7.71
C ASP A 57 38.42 -33.61 -7.42
N GLU A 58 38.41 -34.63 -6.56
CA GLU A 58 39.63 -35.37 -6.15
C GLU A 58 40.40 -35.96 -7.35
N THR A 59 39.72 -36.18 -8.47
CA THR A 59 40.30 -36.71 -9.71
C THR A 59 40.89 -35.63 -10.63
N GLY A 60 40.62 -34.36 -10.34
CA GLY A 60 41.05 -33.21 -11.12
C GLY A 60 40.39 -33.07 -12.50
N THR A 61 39.37 -33.87 -12.81
CA THR A 61 38.72 -33.92 -14.13
C THR A 61 37.43 -33.11 -14.18
N ASN A 62 36.76 -32.92 -13.04
CA ASN A 62 35.51 -32.16 -12.95
C ASN A 62 35.62 -30.96 -12.00
N TYR A 63 34.72 -30.02 -12.23
CA TYR A 63 34.56 -28.77 -11.49
C TYR A 63 33.17 -28.70 -10.90
N TYR A 64 33.06 -28.16 -9.68
CA TYR A 64 31.79 -27.78 -9.08
C TYR A 64 31.54 -26.29 -9.32
N ILE A 65 30.40 -25.97 -9.92
CA ILE A 65 29.97 -24.59 -10.22
C ILE A 65 28.62 -24.30 -9.58
N LEU A 66 28.38 -23.04 -9.21
CA LEU A 66 27.09 -22.60 -8.72
C LEU A 66 26.23 -22.08 -9.88
N VAL A 67 25.00 -22.58 -9.93
CA VAL A 67 24.01 -22.28 -10.97
C VAL A 67 22.66 -21.97 -10.32
N CYS A 68 21.80 -21.21 -10.98
CA CYS A 68 20.41 -21.15 -10.55
C CYS A 68 19.74 -22.52 -10.75
N CYS A 69 19.00 -22.95 -9.73
CA CYS A 69 18.23 -24.19 -9.77
C CYS A 69 17.16 -24.16 -10.87
N ASN A 70 16.58 -25.32 -11.18
CA ASN A 70 15.44 -25.37 -12.09
C ASN A 70 14.29 -24.51 -11.54
N LYS A 71 13.59 -23.79 -12.43
CA LYS A 71 12.58 -22.78 -12.09
C LYS A 71 13.13 -21.57 -11.31
N TYR A 72 14.42 -21.26 -11.47
CA TYR A 72 15.02 -19.99 -11.08
C TYR A 72 15.78 -19.38 -12.25
N GLU A 73 15.85 -18.06 -12.31
CA GLU A 73 16.60 -17.29 -13.30
C GLU A 73 17.58 -16.34 -12.61
N TYR A 74 18.76 -16.13 -13.21
CA TYR A 74 19.76 -15.23 -12.66
C TYR A 74 19.39 -13.79 -12.99
N ASP A 75 19.10 -13.00 -11.95
CA ASP A 75 18.86 -11.58 -12.06
C ASP A 75 20.18 -10.80 -11.95
N THR A 76 20.53 -10.07 -13.00
CA THR A 76 21.78 -9.31 -13.08
C THR A 76 21.80 -8.06 -12.21
N GLU A 77 20.63 -7.55 -11.81
CA GLU A 77 20.51 -6.35 -10.99
C GLU A 77 20.74 -6.66 -9.50
N SER A 78 20.09 -7.72 -8.98
CA SER A 78 20.29 -8.18 -7.61
C SER A 78 21.49 -9.12 -7.43
N GLY A 79 21.99 -9.72 -8.53
CA GLY A 79 23.03 -10.74 -8.49
C GLY A 79 22.57 -12.06 -7.86
N ARG A 80 21.26 -12.35 -7.89
CA ARG A 80 20.64 -13.50 -7.22
C ARG A 80 19.83 -14.35 -8.19
N CYS A 81 19.55 -15.59 -7.78
CA CYS A 81 18.60 -16.44 -8.47
C CYS A 81 17.18 -16.08 -8.00
N ILE A 82 16.35 -15.57 -8.91
CA ILE A 82 14.95 -15.27 -8.67
C ILE A 82 14.07 -16.43 -9.15
N PRO A 83 13.01 -16.82 -8.41
CA PRO A 83 12.14 -17.89 -8.83
C PRO A 83 11.32 -17.52 -10.07
N THR A 84 11.09 -18.50 -10.94
CA THR A 84 10.24 -18.40 -12.12
C THR A 84 9.05 -19.36 -12.02
N CYS A 85 7.87 -18.87 -12.37
CA CYS A 85 6.61 -19.61 -12.29
C CYS A 85 6.12 -19.93 -13.70
N ASP A 86 5.51 -21.11 -13.86
CA ASP A 86 4.86 -21.55 -15.11
C ASP A 86 3.48 -22.14 -14.80
N PRO A 87 2.37 -21.45 -15.15
CA PRO A 87 2.33 -20.20 -15.93
C PRO A 87 2.93 -18.99 -15.18
N PRO A 88 3.36 -17.94 -15.91
CA PRO A 88 3.92 -16.73 -15.29
C PRO A 88 2.87 -15.99 -14.46
N CYS A 89 3.29 -15.45 -13.31
CA CYS A 89 2.42 -14.64 -12.45
C CYS A 89 2.10 -13.30 -13.13
N ILE A 90 0.83 -13.10 -13.49
CA ILE A 90 0.38 -11.81 -14.04
C ILE A 90 0.11 -10.85 -12.88
N ASN A 91 0.72 -9.66 -12.87
CA ASN A 91 0.60 -8.63 -11.83
C ASN A 91 0.93 -9.12 -10.40
N GLY A 92 1.76 -10.15 -10.28
CA GLY A 92 2.18 -10.71 -9.00
C GLY A 92 3.63 -11.14 -9.02
N THR A 93 4.15 -11.44 -7.84
CA THR A 93 5.54 -11.89 -7.66
C THR A 93 5.55 -13.40 -7.49
N CYS A 94 6.37 -14.09 -8.29
CA CYS A 94 6.61 -15.51 -8.09
C CYS A 94 7.48 -15.70 -6.85
N ILE A 95 7.11 -16.62 -5.96
CA ILE A 95 7.90 -16.97 -4.76
C ILE A 95 8.47 -18.40 -4.82
N GLY A 96 8.42 -19.02 -6.00
CA GLY A 96 8.82 -20.42 -6.19
C GLY A 96 7.65 -21.40 -6.04
N GLY A 97 7.88 -22.65 -6.45
CA GLY A 97 6.88 -23.71 -6.38
C GLY A 97 5.60 -23.43 -7.19
N ASN A 98 5.68 -22.66 -8.28
CA ASN A 98 4.53 -22.17 -9.06
C ASN A 98 3.49 -21.41 -8.20
N THR A 99 3.94 -20.77 -7.13
CA THR A 99 3.09 -19.96 -6.24
C THR A 99 3.34 -18.49 -6.49
N CYS A 100 2.25 -17.75 -6.73
CA CYS A 100 2.26 -16.31 -6.93
C CYS A 100 1.77 -15.60 -5.66
N VAL A 101 2.43 -14.51 -5.30
CA VAL A 101 1.97 -13.59 -4.26
C VAL A 101 1.48 -12.31 -4.93
N CYS A 102 0.27 -11.91 -4.57
CA CYS A 102 -0.34 -10.68 -5.03
C CYS A 102 -0.18 -9.60 -3.97
N GLU A 103 0.20 -8.39 -4.38
CA GLU A 103 0.16 -7.23 -3.50
C GLU A 103 -1.30 -6.81 -3.31
N ALA A 104 -1.69 -6.53 -2.06
CA ALA A 104 -3.03 -6.04 -1.76
C ALA A 104 -3.28 -4.72 -2.55
N PRO A 105 -4.45 -4.55 -3.19
CA PRO A 105 -5.71 -5.29 -2.98
C PRO A 105 -5.95 -6.46 -3.95
N LEU A 106 -4.95 -6.88 -4.74
CA LEU A 106 -5.12 -7.93 -5.73
C LEU A 106 -5.25 -9.30 -5.07
N THR A 107 -6.03 -10.18 -5.69
CA THR A 107 -6.21 -11.57 -5.26
C THR A 107 -5.78 -12.54 -6.33
N LEU A 108 -5.23 -13.68 -5.92
CA LEU A 108 -4.79 -14.72 -6.83
C LEU A 108 -6.00 -15.52 -7.34
N ILE A 109 -6.29 -15.37 -8.63
CA ILE A 109 -7.34 -16.13 -9.34
C ILE A 109 -6.69 -16.78 -10.56
N ASP A 110 -6.72 -18.12 -10.62
CA ASP A 110 -6.16 -18.92 -11.72
C ASP A 110 -4.71 -18.54 -12.12
N GLY A 111 -3.84 -18.30 -11.13
CA GLY A 111 -2.44 -17.93 -11.38
C GLY A 111 -2.21 -16.46 -11.75
N SER A 112 -3.27 -15.64 -11.77
CA SER A 112 -3.21 -14.22 -12.08
C SER A 112 -3.64 -13.37 -10.87
N CYS A 113 -2.88 -12.33 -10.57
CA CYS A 113 -3.26 -11.34 -9.57
C CYS A 113 -4.22 -10.34 -10.20
N VAL A 114 -5.49 -10.45 -9.84
CA VAL A 114 -6.57 -9.63 -10.39
C VAL A 114 -7.25 -8.85 -9.29
N ALA A 115 -7.79 -7.70 -9.66
CA ALA A 115 -8.64 -6.94 -8.76
C ALA A 115 -9.87 -7.79 -8.42
N PRO A 116 -10.18 -8.00 -7.14
CA PRO A 116 -11.32 -8.80 -6.74
C PRO A 116 -12.62 -8.13 -7.20
N THR A 117 -13.57 -8.97 -7.62
CA THR A 117 -14.91 -8.52 -8.01
C THR A 117 -15.86 -8.68 -6.82
N CYS A 118 -16.58 -7.60 -6.49
CA CYS A 118 -17.60 -7.60 -5.45
C CYS A 118 -18.90 -7.03 -6.00
N THR A 119 -20.02 -7.64 -5.59
CA THR A 119 -21.35 -7.11 -5.89
C THR A 119 -21.81 -6.22 -4.73
N ASN A 120 -22.34 -5.03 -5.03
CA ASN A 120 -22.88 -4.07 -4.06
C ASN A 120 -21.91 -3.70 -2.89
N CYS A 121 -20.66 -3.36 -3.21
CA CYS A 121 -19.64 -2.92 -2.24
C CYS A 121 -19.41 -1.39 -2.28
N GLU A 122 -20.48 -0.60 -2.42
CA GLU A 122 -20.37 0.85 -2.31
C GLU A 122 -20.06 1.25 -0.86
N HIS A 123 -19.13 2.19 -0.64
CA HIS A 123 -18.63 2.57 0.70
C HIS A 123 -17.90 1.43 1.45
N GLY A 124 -17.23 0.56 0.70
CA GLY A 124 -16.33 -0.47 1.21
C GLY A 124 -15.25 -0.81 0.20
N ASP A 125 -14.25 -1.55 0.66
CA ASP A 125 -13.16 -2.07 -0.15
C ASP A 125 -13.37 -3.56 -0.42
N CYS A 126 -13.26 -3.95 -1.68
CA CYS A 126 -13.30 -5.36 -2.07
C CYS A 126 -11.94 -5.99 -1.79
N THR A 127 -11.89 -6.95 -0.87
CA THR A 127 -10.64 -7.58 -0.40
C THR A 127 -10.45 -9.00 -0.92
N ALA A 128 -11.55 -9.65 -1.32
CA ALA A 128 -11.58 -10.92 -2.01
C ALA A 128 -12.90 -11.04 -2.79
N PRO A 129 -13.04 -12.01 -3.70
CA PRO A 129 -14.29 -12.24 -4.42
C PRO A 129 -15.49 -12.31 -3.46
N ASP A 130 -16.48 -11.43 -3.66
CA ASP A 130 -17.66 -11.25 -2.80
C ASP A 130 -17.40 -10.88 -1.32
N VAL A 131 -16.14 -10.58 -0.95
CA VAL A 131 -15.75 -10.13 0.39
C VAL A 131 -15.53 -8.61 0.40
N CYS A 132 -16.53 -7.90 0.90
CA CYS A 132 -16.53 -6.45 1.04
C CYS A 132 -16.27 -6.04 2.50
N VAL A 133 -15.20 -5.27 2.71
CA VAL A 133 -14.89 -4.65 4.00
C VAL A 133 -15.42 -3.21 3.98
N CYS A 134 -16.45 -2.92 4.77
CA CYS A 134 -17.06 -1.59 4.80
C CYS A 134 -16.13 -0.53 5.40
N HIS A 135 -16.18 0.69 4.86
CA HIS A 135 -15.44 1.83 5.38
C HIS A 135 -15.89 2.18 6.81
N PRO A 136 -15.05 2.89 7.60
CA PRO A 136 -15.42 3.31 8.95
C PRO A 136 -16.78 4.00 9.01
N GLY A 137 -17.65 3.55 9.92
CA GLY A 137 -19.01 4.06 10.08
C GLY A 137 -20.08 3.37 9.25
N TYR A 138 -19.70 2.40 8.43
CA TYR A 138 -20.59 1.52 7.68
C TYR A 138 -20.48 0.08 8.19
N ILE A 139 -21.58 -0.67 8.12
CA ILE A 139 -21.62 -2.11 8.39
C ILE A 139 -22.25 -2.83 7.20
N ARG A 140 -21.87 -4.11 7.04
CA ARG A 140 -22.49 -4.97 6.03
C ARG A 140 -23.91 -5.33 6.48
N SER A 141 -24.91 -4.90 5.71
CA SER A 141 -26.33 -5.16 5.96
C SER A 141 -27.04 -5.37 4.63
N GLU A 142 -27.77 -6.48 4.48
CA GLU A 142 -28.47 -6.87 3.24
C GLU A 142 -27.55 -6.90 1.99
N GLY A 143 -26.28 -7.31 2.19
CA GLY A 143 -25.32 -7.40 1.10
C GLY A 143 -24.77 -6.06 0.61
N THR A 144 -25.03 -4.96 1.31
CA THR A 144 -24.45 -3.64 1.03
C THR A 144 -23.84 -3.01 2.28
N CYS A 145 -22.93 -2.05 2.12
CA CYS A 145 -22.42 -1.29 3.26
C CYS A 145 -23.38 -0.15 3.57
N LYS A 146 -24.03 -0.21 4.74
CA LYS A 146 -24.97 0.81 5.22
C LYS A 146 -24.42 1.51 6.45
N LYS A 147 -24.74 2.79 6.60
CA LYS A 147 -24.37 3.58 7.79
C LYS A 147 -24.91 2.91 9.05
N PHE A 148 -24.09 2.89 10.09
CA PHE A 148 -24.42 2.25 11.35
C PHE A 148 -24.42 3.22 12.53
N CYS A 149 -25.43 3.07 13.39
CA CYS A 149 -25.55 3.69 14.69
C CYS A 149 -26.12 2.64 15.67
N ASP A 150 -25.50 2.50 16.85
CA ASP A 150 -25.92 1.56 17.91
C ASP A 150 -27.33 1.84 18.41
N LYS A 151 -27.72 3.12 18.37
CA LYS A 151 -29.06 3.60 18.69
C LYS A 151 -29.63 4.38 17.50
N PRO A 152 -30.96 4.36 17.31
CA PRO A 152 -31.60 5.16 16.29
C PRO A 152 -31.47 6.66 16.62
N CYS A 153 -31.19 7.47 15.59
CA CYS A 153 -31.19 8.93 15.71
C CYS A 153 -32.64 9.45 15.76
N ILE A 154 -33.07 9.98 16.91
CA ILE A 154 -34.41 10.57 17.07
C ILE A 154 -34.40 11.97 16.46
N SER A 155 -35.30 12.27 15.53
CA SER A 155 -35.37 13.55 14.79
C SER A 155 -34.09 13.90 14.01
N GLY A 156 -33.37 12.88 13.57
CA GLY A 156 -32.18 13.01 12.74
C GLY A 156 -31.91 11.77 11.89
N GLN A 157 -30.87 11.86 11.07
CA GLN A 157 -30.39 10.75 10.24
C GLN A 157 -29.03 10.27 10.75
N CYS A 158 -28.86 8.96 10.87
CA CYS A 158 -27.55 8.37 11.13
C CYS A 158 -26.62 8.64 9.95
N VAL A 159 -25.47 9.27 10.21
CA VAL A 159 -24.43 9.48 9.19
C VAL A 159 -23.34 8.42 9.24
N GLY A 160 -23.38 7.51 10.23
CA GLY A 160 -22.40 6.46 10.47
C GLY A 160 -21.59 6.73 11.73
N SER A 161 -20.85 5.72 12.22
CA SER A 161 -19.95 5.81 13.38
C SER A 161 -20.62 6.35 14.64
N ASN A 162 -21.88 6.00 14.89
CA ASN A 162 -22.66 6.54 16.02
C ASN A 162 -22.86 8.07 16.00
N VAL A 163 -22.74 8.70 14.82
CA VAL A 163 -22.97 10.14 14.65
C VAL A 163 -24.35 10.38 14.02
N CYS A 164 -25.14 11.24 14.66
CA CYS A 164 -26.44 11.68 14.17
C CYS A 164 -26.37 13.07 13.55
N LYS A 165 -26.90 13.21 12.33
CA LYS A 165 -27.13 14.51 11.69
C LYS A 165 -28.60 14.89 11.89
N CYS A 166 -28.84 15.91 12.68
CA CYS A 166 -30.20 16.39 12.95
C CYS A 166 -30.86 17.00 11.71
N HIS A 167 -32.19 16.89 11.63
CA HIS A 167 -32.97 17.54 10.58
C HIS A 167 -32.96 19.07 10.77
N GLY A 168 -33.21 19.83 9.69
CA GLY A 168 -33.23 21.29 9.77
C GLY A 168 -34.27 21.76 10.78
N SER A 169 -33.86 22.62 11.73
CA SER A 169 -34.55 23.02 12.98
C SER A 169 -34.32 22.16 14.23
N PHE A 170 -33.43 21.17 14.18
CA PHE A 170 -33.02 20.39 15.35
C PHE A 170 -31.50 20.40 15.55
N MET A 171 -31.06 20.26 16.80
CA MET A 171 -29.66 20.15 17.22
C MET A 171 -29.45 18.90 18.09
N LEU A 172 -28.21 18.45 18.24
CA LEU A 172 -27.88 17.33 19.12
C LEU A 172 -28.16 17.69 20.59
N ASP A 173 -28.80 16.77 21.32
CA ASP A 173 -28.99 16.90 22.76
C ASP A 173 -27.62 16.82 23.47
N PRO A 174 -27.27 17.76 24.37
CA PRO A 174 -26.01 17.74 25.13
C PRO A 174 -25.83 16.48 25.98
N ASN A 175 -26.93 15.82 26.35
CA ASN A 175 -26.94 14.65 27.22
C ASN A 175 -27.13 13.34 26.45
N ASP A 176 -27.59 13.40 25.19
CA ASP A 176 -27.83 12.21 24.36
C ASP A 176 -27.48 12.49 22.88
N SER A 177 -26.31 12.01 22.45
CA SER A 177 -25.82 12.14 21.08
C SER A 177 -26.69 11.46 20.02
N PHE A 178 -27.69 10.66 20.41
CA PHE A 178 -28.64 10.03 19.50
C PHE A 178 -30.00 10.74 19.44
N LYS A 179 -30.18 11.81 20.21
CA LYS A 179 -31.42 12.57 20.24
C LYS A 179 -31.20 13.96 19.70
N CYS A 180 -32.03 14.36 18.76
CA CYS A 180 -32.07 15.71 18.26
C CYS A 180 -33.23 16.47 18.92
N ILE A 181 -32.90 17.59 19.58
CA ILE A 181 -33.86 18.50 20.22
C ILE A 181 -34.15 19.69 19.30
N PRO A 182 -35.37 20.26 19.33
CA PRO A 182 -35.70 21.44 18.54
C PRO A 182 -34.79 22.63 18.88
N CYS A 183 -34.44 23.42 17.88
CA CYS A 183 -33.88 24.75 18.09
C CYS A 183 -35.04 25.70 18.46
N ASP A 184 -35.21 25.97 19.76
CA ASP A 184 -36.21 26.91 20.28
C ASP A 184 -35.56 27.96 21.21
N ASP A 185 -36.35 28.90 21.73
CA ASP A 185 -35.85 29.99 22.60
C ASP A 185 -35.24 29.48 23.92
N ASN A 186 -35.47 28.22 24.30
CA ASN A 186 -34.92 27.59 25.51
C ASN A 186 -33.69 26.73 25.22
N HIS A 187 -33.66 26.08 24.05
CA HIS A 187 -32.58 25.27 23.53
C HIS A 187 -31.99 26.04 22.35
N GLU A 188 -31.29 27.13 22.67
CA GLU A 188 -30.80 28.05 21.66
C GLU A 188 -29.45 27.55 21.13
N LEU A 189 -29.35 27.44 19.81
CA LEU A 189 -28.11 27.15 19.12
C LEU A 189 -27.26 28.42 19.08
N LYS A 190 -26.70 28.80 20.23
CA LYS A 190 -26.01 30.08 20.39
C LYS A 190 -24.77 30.12 19.50
N CYS A 191 -24.79 30.99 18.49
CA CYS A 191 -23.57 31.31 17.78
C CYS A 191 -22.62 32.06 18.71
N ILE A 192 -21.41 31.52 18.81
CA ILE A 192 -20.33 32.13 19.59
C ILE A 192 -19.88 33.43 18.90
N VAL A 193 -20.10 33.55 17.58
CA VAL A 193 -19.70 34.69 16.75
C VAL A 193 -20.87 35.41 16.11
N THR A 194 -20.71 36.72 15.87
CA THR A 194 -21.69 37.55 15.16
C THR A 194 -21.35 37.60 13.67
N CYS A 195 -22.20 37.02 12.81
CA CYS A 195 -22.01 37.07 11.36
C CYS A 195 -22.51 38.40 10.76
N ARG A 196 -21.63 39.17 10.10
CA ARG A 196 -21.99 40.41 9.40
C ARG A 196 -22.27 40.12 7.92
N HIS A 197 -23.48 40.39 7.45
CA HIS A 197 -23.94 40.14 6.07
C HIS A 197 -24.05 38.67 5.65
N GLY A 198 -24.24 37.76 6.61
CA GLY A 198 -24.46 36.34 6.40
C GLY A 198 -25.41 35.77 7.45
N TYR A 199 -25.78 34.50 7.33
CA TYR A 199 -26.47 33.78 8.40
C TYR A 199 -25.51 32.81 9.09
N CYS A 200 -25.71 32.62 10.39
CA CYS A 200 -24.85 31.76 11.18
C CYS A 200 -25.29 30.29 11.05
N LEU A 201 -24.34 29.41 10.80
CA LEU A 201 -24.41 27.97 10.99
C LEU A 201 -23.67 27.67 12.30
N PRO A 202 -24.39 27.49 13.42
CA PRO A 202 -23.72 27.37 14.71
C PRO A 202 -22.81 26.13 14.79
N PRO A 203 -21.79 26.14 15.68
CA PRO A 203 -21.56 27.16 16.72
C PRO A 203 -20.77 28.40 16.25
N THR A 204 -20.06 28.33 15.12
CA THR A 204 -19.12 29.39 14.72
C THR A 204 -19.10 29.73 13.23
N ASP A 205 -19.81 28.99 12.37
CA ASP A 205 -19.65 29.13 10.93
C ASP A 205 -20.57 30.22 10.36
N CYS A 206 -20.06 31.05 9.48
CA CYS A 206 -20.79 32.18 8.89
C CYS A 206 -20.90 31.97 7.38
N THR A 207 -22.12 31.83 6.88
CA THR A 207 -22.38 31.69 5.45
C THR A 207 -22.87 33.01 4.85
N CYS A 208 -22.20 33.48 3.81
CA CYS A 208 -22.55 34.72 3.14
C CYS A 208 -23.82 34.56 2.30
N VAL A 209 -24.71 35.56 2.32
CA VAL A 209 -25.84 35.61 1.39
C VAL A 209 -25.34 36.15 0.04
N PRO A 210 -25.45 35.41 -1.07
CA PRO A 210 -25.12 35.96 -2.38
C PRO A 210 -26.09 37.10 -2.71
N ARG A 211 -25.56 38.33 -2.81
CA ARG A 211 -26.35 39.48 -3.27
C ARG A 211 -26.84 39.17 -4.69
N LYS A 212 -28.16 39.07 -4.91
CA LYS A 212 -28.72 39.24 -6.25
C LYS A 212 -28.20 40.58 -6.77
N LYS A 213 -27.40 40.57 -7.85
CA LYS A 213 -27.01 41.81 -8.55
C LYS A 213 -28.31 42.51 -8.95
N SER A 214 -28.57 43.67 -8.35
CA SER A 214 -29.65 44.55 -8.81
C SER A 214 -29.28 45.04 -10.21
N SER A 215 -30.06 44.65 -11.21
CA SER A 215 -29.94 45.11 -12.59
C SER A 215 -30.45 46.55 -12.72
N ILE A 216 -29.74 47.52 -12.15
CA ILE A 216 -30.01 48.94 -12.41
C ILE A 216 -28.67 49.65 -12.63
N PHE A 217 -28.08 49.45 -13.80
CA PHE A 217 -27.21 50.43 -14.46
C PHE A 217 -27.29 50.17 -15.97
N LYS A 218 -28.28 50.79 -16.62
CA LYS A 218 -28.16 51.21 -18.02
C LYS A 218 -28.17 52.73 -18.01
N ILE A 219 -26.98 53.33 -17.98
CA ILE A 219 -26.81 54.71 -18.43
C ILE A 219 -26.45 54.57 -19.91
N ASN A 220 -27.36 54.98 -20.79
CA ASN A 220 -27.07 55.16 -22.20
C ASN A 220 -26.23 56.44 -22.34
N PHE A 221 -25.13 56.34 -23.10
CA PHE A 221 -24.42 57.50 -23.64
C PHE A 221 -25.21 58.06 -24.83
#